data_AF-A0A6N7L5I0-F1
#
_entry.id   AF-A0A6N7L5I0-F1
#
_cell.length_a   1.000
_cell.length_b   1.000
_cell.length_c   1.000
_cell.angle_alpha   90.00
_cell.angle_beta   90.00
_cell.angle_gamma   90.00
#
_symmetry.space_group_name_H-M   'P 1'
#
loop_
_entity.id
_entity.type
_entity.pdbx_description
1 polymer ?
#
loop_
_entity_poly.entity_id
_entity_poly.type
_entity_poly.pdbx_seq_one_letter_code
_entity_poly.pdbx_strand_id
1 'polypeptide(L)'
;MIPAGYERKHTNFDRMAARYNVDRTSAAKWSQEEGFPEVLFTAGQGGQQIYDEDEVDAWLREHHFGTWVQSQQGKKNPFDLPKGGPRDLLTLRRIGELEGRALKRDATPVTTLRTYLSKKILAPADRTPDDGGQPTVTEPMWFRETSYAYITRPRRTRRATKGEAGERPAAPKPRAGVGDLLDLDLPAGADTDLFTLQEIGELDGEARGRGKATTVGTMKNYLSQKLLAPADRTPGDGQEPAVDEPKWYRSTAYTFIRRPGKLGGAAARAPRRDAEATGPLRDDLKLPAGADTDLFTLQEIGKLDGKARGRGKATTVASMRTYLYSGLLAPADRTPDDGQEPAVDEPKWYRSTAYTFIRRPGKLGGAR
;
A
#
# COMPACT_ATOMS: atom_id res chain seq x y z
N MET A 1 42.72 -12.58 -7.98
CA MET A 1 43.45 -11.50 -7.27
C MET A 1 42.43 -10.79 -6.39
N ILE A 2 42.39 -11.09 -5.09
CA ILE A 2 41.50 -10.44 -4.10
C ILE A 2 42.32 -9.31 -3.46
N PRO A 3 41.80 -8.08 -3.29
CA PRO A 3 42.56 -6.98 -2.70
C PRO A 3 43.02 -7.34 -1.28
N ALA A 4 44.32 -7.17 -1.01
CA ALA A 4 44.90 -7.36 0.30
C ALA A 4 44.29 -6.35 1.29
N GLY A 5 43.54 -6.84 2.29
CA GLY A 5 42.96 -6.01 3.34
C GLY A 5 41.65 -6.52 3.97
N TYR A 6 40.98 -7.52 3.39
CA TYR A 6 39.83 -8.16 4.04
C TYR A 6 40.32 -9.34 4.91
N GLU A 7 40.62 -9.08 6.18
CA GLU A 7 40.63 -10.12 7.20
C GLU A 7 39.21 -10.69 7.30
N ARG A 8 38.95 -11.81 6.62
CA ARG A 8 37.67 -12.53 6.74
C ARG A 8 37.50 -12.98 8.18
N LYS A 9 36.48 -12.44 8.86
CA LYS A 9 36.14 -12.84 10.22
C LYS A 9 35.41 -14.18 10.15
N HIS A 10 35.82 -15.11 11.01
CA HIS A 10 35.27 -16.46 11.04
C HIS A 10 34.32 -16.64 12.22
N THR A 11 33.15 -17.21 11.94
CA THR A 11 32.13 -17.53 12.94
C THR A 11 31.80 -19.02 12.95
N ASN A 12 31.18 -19.48 14.04
CA ASN A 12 30.68 -20.85 14.23
C ASN A 12 29.35 -20.78 14.98
N PHE A 13 28.64 -21.91 15.13
CA PHE A 13 27.32 -21.90 15.76
C PHE A 13 27.29 -21.32 17.19
N ASP A 14 28.35 -21.53 17.98
CA ASP A 14 28.41 -21.00 19.35
C ASP A 14 28.60 -19.48 19.36
N ARG A 15 29.46 -18.97 18.46
CA ARG A 15 29.67 -17.53 18.26
C ARG A 15 28.44 -16.86 17.66
N MET A 16 27.75 -17.52 16.72
CA MET A 16 26.48 -17.05 16.17
C MET A 16 25.40 -16.98 17.25
N ALA A 17 25.25 -18.02 18.07
CA ALA A 17 24.30 -18.06 19.17
C ALA A 17 24.52 -16.90 20.15
N ALA A 18 25.76 -16.68 20.59
CA ALA A 18 26.12 -15.58 21.47
C ALA A 18 25.88 -14.21 20.82
N ARG A 19 26.31 -14.03 19.56
CA ARG A 19 26.19 -12.75 18.84
C ARG A 19 24.74 -12.36 18.60
N TYR A 20 23.90 -13.32 18.19
CA TYR A 20 22.51 -13.07 17.82
C TYR A 20 21.52 -13.29 18.96
N ASN A 21 22.02 -13.60 20.16
CA ASN A 21 21.23 -13.90 21.36
C ASN A 21 20.16 -14.98 21.11
N VAL A 22 20.57 -16.07 20.46
CA VAL A 22 19.76 -17.26 20.19
C VAL A 22 20.43 -18.49 20.78
N ASP A 23 19.69 -19.58 20.92
CA ASP A 23 20.30 -20.85 21.28
C ASP A 23 21.10 -21.45 20.11
N ARG A 24 22.09 -22.28 20.44
CA ARG A 24 22.96 -22.97 19.46
C ARG A 24 22.18 -23.81 18.45
N THR A 25 21.06 -24.40 18.84
CA THR A 25 20.22 -25.22 17.95
C THR A 25 19.55 -24.36 16.89
N SER A 26 19.07 -23.16 17.26
CA SER A 26 18.54 -22.18 16.32
C SER A 26 19.60 -21.72 15.32
N ALA A 27 20.83 -21.45 15.78
CA ALA A 27 21.95 -21.11 14.89
C ALA A 27 22.30 -22.26 13.92
N ALA A 28 22.23 -23.51 14.37
CA ALA A 28 22.46 -24.68 13.52
C ALA A 28 21.31 -24.95 12.53
N LYS A 29 20.07 -24.60 12.88
CA LYS A 29 18.94 -24.72 11.95
C LYS A 29 19.06 -23.77 10.76
N TRP A 30 19.60 -22.57 10.97
CA TRP A 30 19.82 -21.63 9.88
C TRP A 30 20.72 -22.20 8.77
N SER A 31 21.71 -23.03 9.12
CA SER A 31 22.59 -23.64 8.12
C SER A 31 21.91 -24.68 7.22
N GLN A 32 20.66 -25.03 7.51
CA GLN A 32 19.84 -25.92 6.69
C GLN A 32 18.85 -25.15 5.81
N GLU A 33 18.78 -23.82 5.95
CA GLU A 33 17.89 -22.98 5.18
C GLU A 33 18.49 -22.62 3.82
N GLU A 34 17.61 -22.35 2.85
CA GLU A 34 18.00 -22.00 1.49
C GLU A 34 18.84 -20.71 1.46
N GLY A 35 19.94 -20.73 0.70
CA GLY A 35 20.83 -19.59 0.54
C GLY A 35 21.72 -19.28 1.75
N PHE A 36 21.73 -20.12 2.79
CA PHE A 36 22.66 -19.94 3.90
C PHE A 36 24.13 -20.04 3.42
N PRO A 37 25.06 -19.23 3.97
CA PRO A 37 26.46 -19.23 3.57
C PRO A 37 27.12 -20.61 3.62
N GLU A 38 27.98 -20.90 2.65
CA GLU A 38 28.71 -22.16 2.57
C GLU A 38 29.74 -22.29 3.71
N VAL A 39 29.99 -23.53 4.12
CA VAL A 39 31.03 -23.83 5.11
C VAL A 39 32.39 -23.55 4.47
N LEU A 40 33.18 -22.65 5.09
CA LEU A 40 34.53 -22.34 4.62
C LEU A 40 35.49 -23.50 4.88
N PHE A 41 35.49 -24.01 6.10
CA PHE A 41 36.26 -25.17 6.52
C PHE A 41 35.72 -25.72 7.83
N THR A 42 36.18 -26.92 8.17
CA THR A 42 35.83 -27.60 9.40
C THR A 42 37.03 -27.58 10.34
N ALA A 43 36.84 -27.16 11.59
CA ALA A 43 37.92 -27.01 12.58
C ALA A 43 37.70 -27.88 13.83
N GLY A 44 38.81 -28.33 14.44
CA GLY A 44 38.83 -29.04 15.74
C GLY A 44 38.48 -30.54 15.68
N GLN A 45 38.82 -31.26 16.76
CA GLN A 45 38.36 -32.65 16.99
C GLN A 45 36.87 -32.62 17.31
N GLY A 46 36.02 -32.89 16.32
CA GLY A 46 34.56 -32.83 16.44
C GLY A 46 33.85 -32.21 15.24
N GLY A 47 34.60 -31.70 14.27
CA GLY A 47 34.02 -31.30 12.99
C GLY A 47 33.26 -29.98 13.03
N GLN A 48 33.75 -28.97 13.75
CA GLN A 48 33.03 -27.70 13.89
C GLN A 48 33.04 -26.93 12.56
N GLN A 49 31.86 -26.65 12.03
CA GLN A 49 31.67 -25.89 10.79
C GLN A 49 31.99 -24.41 11.02
N ILE A 50 32.87 -23.86 10.18
CA ILE A 50 33.27 -22.45 10.21
C ILE A 50 32.68 -21.74 8.99
N TYR A 51 32.11 -20.57 9.23
CA TYR A 51 31.45 -19.73 8.23
C TYR A 51 32.10 -18.34 8.17
N ASP A 52 31.92 -17.64 7.06
CA ASP A 52 32.23 -16.22 6.96
C ASP A 52 31.21 -15.42 7.78
N GLU A 53 31.70 -14.62 8.72
CA GLU A 53 30.87 -13.84 9.64
C GLU A 53 30.04 -12.77 8.91
N ASP A 54 30.60 -12.14 7.89
CA ASP A 54 29.95 -11.04 7.17
C ASP A 54 28.85 -11.59 6.23
N GLU A 55 29.07 -12.77 5.65
CA GLU A 55 28.06 -13.47 4.85
C GLU A 55 26.89 -13.95 5.72
N VAL A 56 27.18 -14.50 6.91
CA VAL A 56 26.13 -14.91 7.87
C VAL A 56 25.33 -13.70 8.34
N ASP A 57 25.97 -12.56 8.63
CA ASP A 57 25.30 -11.34 9.04
C ASP A 57 24.41 -10.78 7.91
N ALA A 58 24.91 -10.80 6.67
CA ALA A 58 24.16 -10.38 5.49
C ALA A 58 22.94 -11.27 5.24
N TRP A 59 23.08 -12.58 5.37
CA TRP A 59 21.99 -13.54 5.20
C TRP A 59 20.94 -13.39 6.30
N LEU A 60 21.35 -13.23 7.56
CA LEU A 60 20.45 -12.99 8.69
C LEU A 60 19.67 -11.67 8.55
N ARG A 61 20.30 -10.63 8.01
CA ARG A 61 19.62 -9.35 7.73
C ARG A 61 18.49 -9.51 6.70
N GLU A 62 18.60 -10.47 5.79
CA GLU A 62 17.61 -10.71 4.74
C GLU A 62 16.52 -11.71 5.19
N HIS A 63 16.92 -12.85 5.76
CA HIS A 63 16.02 -13.97 6.04
C HIS A 63 15.46 -13.94 7.47
N HIS A 64 16.25 -13.46 8.44
CA HIS A 64 15.91 -13.42 9.87
C HIS A 64 16.04 -12.01 10.46
N PHE A 65 15.53 -11.02 9.72
CA PHE A 65 15.67 -9.60 10.06
C PHE A 65 15.28 -9.28 11.51
N GLY A 66 14.24 -9.93 12.05
CA GLY A 66 13.80 -9.73 13.43
C GLY A 66 14.89 -10.08 14.47
N THR A 67 15.49 -11.25 14.31
CA THR A 67 16.59 -11.74 15.17
C THR A 67 17.84 -10.88 14.99
N TRP A 68 18.17 -10.53 13.75
CA TRP A 68 19.27 -9.61 13.46
C TRP A 68 19.04 -8.27 14.17
N VAL A 69 17.88 -7.61 14.02
CA VAL A 69 17.60 -6.33 14.69
C VAL A 69 17.67 -6.43 16.21
N GLN A 70 17.16 -7.52 16.80
CA GLN A 70 17.24 -7.76 18.24
C GLN A 70 18.69 -7.84 18.72
N SER A 71 19.55 -8.54 17.97
CA SER A 71 20.99 -8.63 18.29
C SER A 71 21.73 -7.29 18.22
N GLN A 72 21.16 -6.33 17.49
CA GLN A 72 21.75 -4.99 17.38
C GLN A 72 21.21 -4.01 18.43
N GLN A 73 20.32 -4.42 19.34
CA GLN A 73 19.84 -3.56 20.42
C GLN A 73 21.01 -3.09 21.29
N GLY A 74 21.08 -1.78 21.55
CA GLY A 74 22.18 -1.15 22.27
C GLY A 74 23.34 -0.64 21.41
N LYS A 75 23.43 -1.01 20.12
CA LYS A 75 24.38 -0.39 19.19
C LYS A 75 23.87 0.96 18.70
N LYS A 76 24.76 1.96 18.66
CA LYS A 76 24.42 3.36 18.30
C LYS A 76 24.03 3.55 16.83
N ASN A 77 24.51 2.70 15.91
CA ASN A 77 24.20 2.76 14.48
C ASN A 77 24.19 1.36 13.85
N PRO A 78 23.15 0.57 14.08
CA PRO A 78 23.15 -0.84 13.69
C PRO A 78 23.00 -1.09 12.18
N PHE A 79 22.61 -0.07 11.40
CA PHE A 79 22.36 -0.19 9.96
C PHE A 79 23.43 0.49 9.09
N ASP A 80 24.56 0.89 9.69
CA ASP A 80 25.62 1.67 9.03
C ASP A 80 25.10 2.91 8.31
N LEU A 81 24.14 3.60 8.95
CA LEU A 81 23.61 4.84 8.42
C LEU A 81 24.72 5.91 8.34
N PRO A 82 24.70 6.81 7.34
CA PRO A 82 25.74 7.83 7.17
C PRO A 82 25.96 8.67 8.42
N LYS A 83 27.21 8.90 8.80
CA LYS A 83 27.55 9.79 9.93
C LYS A 83 27.05 11.22 9.65
N GLY A 84 26.67 11.93 10.71
CA GLY A 84 26.24 13.33 10.66
C GLY A 84 25.78 13.82 12.03
N GLY A 85 25.47 15.11 12.12
CA GLY A 85 24.97 15.73 13.35
C GLY A 85 23.55 15.27 13.68
N PRO A 86 23.18 15.16 14.98
CA PRO A 86 21.85 14.73 15.38
C PRO A 86 20.75 15.68 14.88
N ARG A 87 21.07 16.99 14.80
CA ARG A 87 20.17 18.05 14.33
C ARG A 87 20.27 18.33 12.83
N ASP A 88 21.00 17.52 12.07
CA ASP A 88 20.99 17.63 10.61
C ASP A 88 19.57 17.39 10.11
N LEU A 89 19.08 18.24 9.23
CA LEU A 89 17.73 18.14 8.71
C LEU A 89 17.66 17.23 7.50
N LEU A 90 16.70 16.30 7.52
CA LEU A 90 16.43 15.32 6.48
C LEU A 90 15.01 15.51 5.95
N THR A 91 14.88 15.47 4.62
CA THR A 91 13.59 15.47 3.93
C THR A 91 12.96 14.07 3.97
N LEU A 92 11.64 13.94 3.79
CA LEU A 92 10.99 12.62 3.70
C LEU A 92 11.62 11.74 2.62
N ARG A 93 11.97 12.32 1.47
CA ARG A 93 12.64 11.60 0.38
C ARG A 93 13.96 11.00 0.86
N ARG A 94 14.78 11.79 1.56
CA ARG A 94 16.06 11.32 2.10
C ARG A 94 15.89 10.24 3.16
N ILE A 95 14.87 10.37 4.03
CA ILE A 95 14.52 9.32 5.00
C ILE A 95 14.16 8.01 4.28
N GLY A 96 13.39 8.09 3.19
CA GLY A 96 13.01 6.93 2.39
C GLY A 96 14.19 6.21 1.75
N GLU A 97 15.16 6.96 1.23
CA GLU A 97 16.43 6.43 0.69
C GLU A 97 17.27 5.75 1.78
N LEU A 98 17.41 6.40 2.94
CA LEU A 98 18.16 5.87 4.08
C LEU A 98 17.49 4.61 4.64
N GLU A 99 16.15 4.58 4.70
CA GLU A 99 15.39 3.40 5.08
C GLU A 99 15.57 2.26 4.07
N GLY A 100 15.54 2.56 2.77
CA GLY A 100 15.80 1.57 1.71
C GLY A 100 17.19 0.96 1.85
N ARG A 101 18.22 1.80 1.96
CA ARG A 101 19.62 1.37 2.17
C ARG A 101 19.79 0.56 3.45
N ALA A 102 19.22 1.02 4.56
CA ALA A 102 19.26 0.32 5.83
C ALA A 102 18.61 -1.07 5.77
N LEU A 103 17.65 -1.28 4.88
CA LEU A 103 16.90 -2.53 4.80
C LEU A 103 17.20 -3.32 3.54
N LYS A 104 18.25 -2.94 2.78
CA LYS A 104 18.60 -3.53 1.48
C LYS A 104 17.39 -3.69 0.55
N ARG A 105 16.53 -2.68 0.50
CA ARG A 105 15.33 -2.62 -0.36
C ARG A 105 15.24 -1.28 -1.07
N ASP A 106 14.31 -1.18 -2.01
CA ASP A 106 14.02 0.08 -2.68
C ASP A 106 13.68 1.19 -1.68
N ALA A 107 14.04 2.43 -2.06
CA ALA A 107 13.72 3.61 -1.28
C ALA A 107 12.22 3.65 -0.98
N THR A 108 11.87 3.87 0.29
CA THR A 108 10.46 3.92 0.66
C THR A 108 9.82 5.17 0.05
N PRO A 109 8.72 5.03 -0.73
CA PRO A 109 8.10 6.18 -1.39
C PRO A 109 7.61 7.21 -0.37
N VAL A 110 7.72 8.50 -0.72
CA VAL A 110 7.24 9.61 0.13
C VAL A 110 5.76 9.46 0.50
N THR A 111 4.94 8.91 -0.41
CA THR A 111 3.52 8.61 -0.15
C THR A 111 3.32 7.60 0.98
N THR A 112 4.18 6.58 1.05
CA THR A 112 4.18 5.59 2.14
C THR A 112 4.62 6.23 3.45
N LEU A 113 5.67 7.05 3.43
CA LEU A 113 6.13 7.76 4.63
C LEU A 113 5.07 8.74 5.17
N ARG A 114 4.34 9.43 4.28
CA ARG A 114 3.18 10.26 4.67
C ARG A 114 2.08 9.43 5.35
N THR A 115 1.87 8.20 4.89
CA THR A 115 0.95 7.27 5.54
C THR A 115 1.47 6.84 6.92
N TYR A 116 2.79 6.74 7.11
CA TYR A 116 3.39 6.44 8.41
C TYR A 116 3.33 7.62 9.37
N LEU A 117 3.37 8.86 8.87
CA LEU A 117 3.08 10.05 9.69
C LEU A 117 1.65 10.02 10.22
N SER A 118 0.66 9.77 9.35
CA SER A 118 -0.75 9.74 9.79
C SER A 118 -1.03 8.61 10.78
N LYS A 119 -0.31 7.50 10.66
CA LYS A 119 -0.38 6.35 11.58
C LYS A 119 0.51 6.50 12.82
N LYS A 120 1.19 7.63 13.02
CA LYS A 120 2.13 7.89 14.13
C LYS A 120 3.26 6.86 14.24
N ILE A 121 3.62 6.24 13.12
CA ILE A 121 4.75 5.31 13.01
C ILE A 121 6.05 6.08 12.77
N LEU A 122 5.97 7.16 11.97
CA LEU A 122 7.01 8.18 11.86
C LEU A 122 6.57 9.39 12.69
N ALA A 123 7.49 9.95 13.49
CA ALA A 123 7.21 11.14 14.28
C ALA A 123 6.89 12.34 13.36
N PRO A 124 6.15 13.36 13.85
CA PRO A 124 5.96 14.61 13.11
C PRO A 124 7.30 15.25 12.72
N ALA A 125 7.26 16.15 11.74
CA ALA A 125 8.45 16.91 11.36
C ALA A 125 8.94 17.75 12.53
N ASP A 126 10.25 17.72 12.78
CA ASP A 126 10.89 18.52 13.83
C ASP A 126 10.95 20.00 13.43
N ARG A 127 10.99 20.28 12.11
CA ARG A 127 10.98 21.63 11.54
C ARG A 127 9.94 21.78 10.44
N THR A 128 9.26 22.93 10.39
CA THR A 128 8.27 23.28 9.36
C THR A 128 8.52 24.68 8.79
N PRO A 129 7.98 25.01 7.59
CA PRO A 129 8.36 26.24 6.87
C PRO A 129 8.12 27.59 7.56
N ASP A 130 7.38 27.62 8.67
CA ASP A 130 7.03 28.85 9.38
C ASP A 130 7.25 28.73 10.89
N ASP A 131 8.06 27.77 11.34
CA ASP A 131 8.30 27.55 12.78
C ASP A 131 9.26 28.56 13.43
N GLY A 132 9.80 29.50 12.65
CA GLY A 132 10.72 30.55 13.11
C GLY A 132 12.08 30.04 13.59
N GLY A 133 12.39 28.75 13.45
CA GLY A 133 13.68 28.19 13.86
C GLY A 133 14.79 28.35 12.81
N GLN A 134 16.03 28.03 13.19
CA GLN A 134 17.18 28.00 12.27
C GLN A 134 17.77 26.59 12.07
N PRO A 135 18.13 26.20 10.84
CA PRO A 135 17.96 26.95 9.59
C PRO A 135 16.48 27.04 9.17
N THR A 136 16.13 28.05 8.38
CA THR A 136 14.81 28.16 7.76
C THR A 136 14.65 27.02 6.75
N VAL A 137 13.50 26.35 6.78
CA VAL A 137 13.20 25.23 5.89
C VAL A 137 12.06 25.62 4.95
N THR A 138 12.07 25.11 3.71
CA THR A 138 10.99 25.36 2.72
C THR A 138 9.95 24.23 2.68
N GLU A 139 10.27 23.10 3.29
CA GLU A 139 9.36 21.96 3.46
C GLU A 139 9.50 21.38 4.88
N PRO A 140 8.54 20.56 5.35
CA PRO A 140 8.70 19.84 6.61
C PRO A 140 9.95 18.94 6.59
N MET A 141 10.79 19.04 7.61
CA MET A 141 12.03 18.28 7.74
C MET A 141 12.16 17.65 9.14
N TRP A 142 12.90 16.56 9.21
CA TRP A 142 13.15 15.81 10.44
C TRP A 142 14.61 15.93 10.82
N PHE A 143 14.90 16.03 12.11
CA PHE A 143 16.25 15.83 12.59
C PHE A 143 16.71 14.41 12.27
N ARG A 144 18.02 14.27 12.05
CA ARG A 144 18.66 12.99 11.78
C ARG A 144 18.38 12.00 12.90
N GLU A 145 18.42 12.44 14.16
CA GLU A 145 18.10 11.59 15.31
C GLU A 145 16.68 11.01 15.24
N THR A 146 15.68 11.86 14.95
CA THR A 146 14.28 11.46 14.81
C THR A 146 14.11 10.46 13.66
N SER A 147 14.77 10.74 12.54
CA SER A 147 14.78 9.87 11.36
C SER A 147 15.43 8.53 11.66
N TYR A 148 16.53 8.51 12.41
CA TYR A 148 17.31 7.30 12.70
C TYR A 148 16.56 6.43 13.68
N ALA A 149 15.95 7.01 14.72
CA ALA A 149 15.06 6.29 15.62
C ALA A 149 13.90 5.60 14.86
N TYR A 150 13.34 6.26 13.85
CA TYR A 150 12.34 5.65 12.96
C TYR A 150 12.93 4.49 12.15
N ILE A 151 14.10 4.65 11.52
CA ILE A 151 14.71 3.60 10.68
C ILE A 151 15.07 2.38 11.51
N THR A 152 15.60 2.61 12.72
CA THR A 152 16.12 1.59 13.63
C THR A 152 15.07 0.94 14.50
N ARG A 153 13.79 1.34 14.39
CA ARG A 153 12.75 0.79 15.24
C ARG A 153 12.63 -0.73 15.09
N PRO A 154 12.25 -1.44 16.17
CA PRO A 154 11.81 -2.82 16.06
C PRO A 154 10.62 -2.92 15.09
N ARG A 155 10.73 -3.73 14.04
CA ARG A 155 9.63 -4.02 13.12
C ARG A 155 9.07 -5.41 13.40
N ARG A 156 7.75 -5.55 13.51
CA ARG A 156 7.10 -6.87 13.41
C ARG A 156 7.31 -7.39 11.99
N THR A 157 8.06 -8.47 11.84
CA THR A 157 8.24 -9.14 10.56
C THR A 157 6.89 -9.66 10.09
N ARG A 158 6.52 -9.29 8.87
CA ARG A 158 5.44 -9.96 8.14
C ARG A 158 6.07 -11.23 7.59
N ARG A 159 5.58 -12.39 8.02
CA ARG A 159 5.96 -13.71 7.48
C ARG A 159 5.90 -13.62 5.95
N ALA A 160 7.01 -13.90 5.27
CA ALA A 160 7.04 -13.93 3.82
C ALA A 160 6.07 -15.02 3.35
N THR A 161 4.93 -14.62 2.77
CA THR A 161 4.09 -15.54 2.02
C THR A 161 4.76 -15.79 0.69
N LYS A 162 5.27 -17.02 0.53
CA LYS A 162 5.72 -17.64 -0.72
C LYS A 162 4.66 -17.39 -1.81
N GLY A 163 5.06 -16.72 -2.89
CA GLY A 163 4.22 -16.47 -4.06
C GLY A 163 5.02 -16.77 -5.32
N GLU A 164 5.07 -18.06 -5.67
CA GLU A 164 5.60 -18.55 -6.94
C GLU A 164 4.68 -18.15 -8.10
N ALA A 165 5.32 -17.91 -9.25
CA ALA A 165 4.73 -17.64 -10.54
C ALA A 165 3.86 -18.82 -11.03
N GLY A 166 2.71 -18.51 -11.63
CA GLY A 166 1.85 -19.47 -12.32
C GLY A 166 0.97 -18.75 -13.35
N GLU A 167 0.90 -19.34 -14.54
CA GLU A 167 0.32 -18.86 -15.81
C GLU A 167 -1.12 -18.32 -15.76
N ARG A 168 -1.40 -17.38 -16.68
CA ARG A 168 -2.74 -16.96 -17.08
C ARG A 168 -3.32 -17.90 -18.14
N PRO A 169 -4.62 -18.24 -18.06
CA PRO A 169 -5.43 -18.45 -19.26
C PRO A 169 -6.26 -17.19 -19.58
N ALA A 170 -6.49 -16.98 -20.87
CA ALA A 170 -7.24 -15.86 -21.45
C ALA A 170 -8.76 -16.04 -21.31
N ALA A 171 -9.46 -14.90 -21.31
CA ALA A 171 -10.90 -14.77 -21.15
C ALA A 171 -11.71 -15.10 -22.43
N PRO A 172 -13.03 -15.28 -22.29
CA PRO A 172 -13.99 -14.65 -23.17
C PRO A 172 -14.86 -13.60 -22.44
N LYS A 173 -15.28 -12.57 -23.18
CA LYS A 173 -16.33 -11.57 -22.86
C LYS A 173 -17.55 -11.81 -23.81
N PRO A 174 -18.72 -11.10 -23.77
CA PRO A 174 -19.11 -9.92 -22.95
C PRO A 174 -20.59 -9.81 -22.43
N ARG A 175 -20.84 -8.71 -21.65
CA ARG A 175 -22.09 -7.92 -21.36
C ARG A 175 -23.05 -8.42 -20.26
N ALA A 176 -23.72 -7.60 -19.41
CA ALA A 176 -23.90 -6.14 -19.26
C ALA A 176 -24.34 -5.77 -17.79
N GLY A 177 -24.49 -4.48 -17.48
CA GLY A 177 -25.45 -4.00 -16.45
C GLY A 177 -24.90 -3.46 -15.12
N VAL A 178 -25.14 -2.18 -14.83
CA VAL A 178 -25.03 -1.57 -13.50
C VAL A 178 -26.33 -1.90 -12.75
N GLY A 179 -26.27 -2.79 -11.76
CA GLY A 179 -27.36 -3.06 -10.83
C GLY A 179 -27.56 -4.52 -10.45
N ASP A 180 -27.00 -5.45 -11.22
CA ASP A 180 -27.27 -6.87 -11.01
C ASP A 180 -26.28 -7.50 -10.03
N LEU A 181 -26.84 -8.19 -9.04
CA LEU A 181 -26.12 -9.15 -8.22
C LEU A 181 -25.37 -10.11 -9.15
N LEU A 182 -24.12 -10.45 -8.81
CA LEU A 182 -23.35 -11.44 -9.53
C LEU A 182 -24.17 -12.73 -9.64
N ASP A 183 -24.30 -13.24 -10.86
CA ASP A 183 -24.88 -14.54 -11.12
C ASP A 183 -23.86 -15.61 -10.70
N LEU A 184 -23.91 -15.95 -9.42
CA LEU A 184 -23.07 -16.96 -8.79
C LEU A 184 -23.93 -18.20 -8.56
N ASP A 185 -23.40 -19.34 -8.96
CA ASP A 185 -23.95 -20.66 -8.65
C ASP A 185 -23.81 -20.89 -7.14
N LEU A 186 -24.90 -20.64 -6.42
CA LEU A 186 -24.99 -20.80 -4.96
C LEU A 186 -25.95 -21.93 -4.65
N PRO A 187 -25.71 -22.72 -3.59
CA PRO A 187 -26.58 -23.84 -3.23
C PRO A 187 -28.06 -23.44 -3.12
N ALA A 188 -28.96 -24.29 -3.60
CA ALA A 188 -30.40 -24.08 -3.43
C ALA A 188 -30.82 -24.18 -1.95
N GLY A 189 -31.97 -23.58 -1.61
CA GLY A 189 -32.60 -23.68 -0.30
C GLY A 189 -33.60 -22.54 -0.06
N ALA A 190 -34.22 -22.51 1.12
CA ALA A 190 -35.22 -21.49 1.43
C ALA A 190 -34.55 -20.16 1.80
N ASP A 191 -35.17 -19.04 1.42
CA ASP A 191 -34.65 -17.70 1.72
C ASP A 191 -34.54 -17.41 3.22
N THR A 192 -35.29 -18.16 4.05
CA THR A 192 -35.31 -18.09 5.51
C THR A 192 -34.31 -19.04 6.18
N ASP A 193 -33.53 -19.81 5.41
CA ASP A 193 -32.49 -20.66 5.99
C ASP A 193 -31.46 -19.79 6.70
N LEU A 194 -31.01 -20.21 7.87
CA LEU A 194 -30.13 -19.44 8.73
C LEU A 194 -28.68 -19.88 8.55
N PHE A 195 -27.81 -18.94 8.21
CA PHE A 195 -26.37 -19.13 8.13
C PHE A 195 -25.64 -18.43 9.28
N THR A 196 -24.64 -19.10 9.81
CA THR A 196 -23.63 -18.53 10.69
C THR A 196 -22.66 -17.65 9.90
N LEU A 197 -21.94 -16.76 10.59
CA LEU A 197 -20.96 -15.89 9.94
C LEU A 197 -19.82 -16.70 9.27
N GLN A 198 -19.53 -17.90 9.79
CA GLN A 198 -18.55 -18.82 9.24
C GLN A 198 -19.04 -19.43 7.92
N GLU A 199 -20.26 -19.95 7.88
CA GLU A 199 -20.85 -20.56 6.68
C GLU A 199 -20.96 -19.55 5.53
N ILE A 200 -21.34 -18.29 5.83
CA ILE A 200 -21.33 -17.22 4.82
C ILE A 200 -19.91 -17.00 4.28
N GLY A 201 -18.90 -17.09 5.14
CA GLY A 201 -17.50 -16.97 4.76
C GLY A 201 -17.04 -18.11 3.85
N GLU A 202 -17.45 -19.33 4.13
CA GLU A 202 -17.19 -20.52 3.30
C GLU A 202 -17.83 -20.36 1.91
N LEU A 203 -19.12 -20.03 1.87
CA LEU A 203 -19.87 -19.78 0.63
C LEU A 203 -19.29 -18.59 -0.18
N ASP A 204 -18.91 -17.48 0.45
CA ASP A 204 -18.26 -16.35 -0.24
C ASP A 204 -16.88 -16.73 -0.81
N GLY A 205 -16.14 -17.59 -0.13
CA GLY A 205 -14.84 -18.07 -0.57
C GLY A 205 -14.95 -18.98 -1.79
N GLU A 206 -15.88 -19.93 -1.73
CA GLU A 206 -16.17 -20.90 -2.79
C GLU A 206 -16.77 -20.23 -4.02
N ALA A 207 -17.85 -19.46 -3.86
CA ALA A 207 -18.55 -18.79 -4.96
C ALA A 207 -17.66 -17.79 -5.71
N ARG A 208 -16.61 -17.28 -5.08
CA ARG A 208 -15.64 -16.36 -5.70
C ARG A 208 -14.36 -17.04 -6.18
N GLY A 209 -14.32 -18.38 -6.18
CA GLY A 209 -13.18 -19.16 -6.69
C GLY A 209 -11.88 -18.93 -5.93
N ARG A 210 -11.92 -18.56 -4.64
CA ARG A 210 -10.71 -18.27 -3.85
C ARG A 210 -10.00 -19.54 -3.35
N GLY A 211 -10.61 -20.72 -3.51
CA GLY A 211 -10.09 -22.00 -3.04
C GLY A 211 -9.98 -22.12 -1.51
N LYS A 212 -10.49 -21.15 -0.76
CA LYS A 212 -10.51 -21.12 0.71
C LYS A 212 -11.65 -20.23 1.20
N ALA A 213 -12.20 -20.59 2.36
CA ALA A 213 -13.19 -19.80 3.05
C ALA A 213 -12.69 -18.38 3.37
N THR A 214 -13.57 -17.39 3.23
CA THR A 214 -13.36 -16.06 3.79
C THR A 214 -13.41 -16.16 5.30
N THR A 215 -12.28 -15.89 5.97
CA THR A 215 -12.16 -16.03 7.43
C THR A 215 -13.21 -15.20 8.19
N VAL A 216 -13.66 -15.70 9.35
CA VAL A 216 -14.59 -14.98 10.26
C VAL A 216 -14.11 -13.57 10.61
N GLY A 217 -12.80 -13.36 10.81
CA GLY A 217 -12.25 -12.02 11.08
C GLY A 217 -12.49 -11.02 9.95
N THR A 218 -12.34 -11.48 8.69
CA THR A 218 -12.67 -10.67 7.50
C THR A 218 -14.17 -10.42 7.40
N MET A 219 -15.00 -11.42 7.73
CA MET A 219 -16.46 -11.28 7.75
C MET A 219 -16.94 -10.25 8.79
N LYS A 220 -16.36 -10.25 10.00
CA LYS A 220 -16.59 -9.21 11.03
C LYS A 220 -16.20 -7.81 10.54
N ASN A 221 -15.15 -7.71 9.73
CA ASN A 221 -14.74 -6.44 9.12
C ASN A 221 -15.73 -5.98 8.04
N TYR A 222 -16.35 -6.90 7.30
CA TYR A 222 -17.44 -6.53 6.39
C TYR A 222 -18.70 -6.06 7.12
N LEU A 223 -19.02 -6.64 8.27
CA LEU A 223 -20.09 -6.16 9.15
C LEU A 223 -19.81 -4.73 9.64
N SER A 224 -18.61 -4.47 10.17
CA SER A 224 -18.25 -3.13 10.67
C SER A 224 -18.26 -2.06 9.57
N GLN A 225 -17.92 -2.45 8.34
CA GLN A 225 -17.97 -1.58 7.16
C GLN A 225 -19.36 -1.46 6.54
N LYS A 226 -20.39 -2.10 7.11
CA LYS A 226 -21.76 -2.14 6.59
C LYS A 226 -21.86 -2.72 5.18
N LEU A 227 -20.93 -3.61 4.83
CA LEU A 227 -20.93 -4.33 3.56
C LEU A 227 -21.66 -5.67 3.66
N LEU A 228 -21.76 -6.24 4.86
CA LEU A 228 -22.71 -7.28 5.24
C LEU A 228 -23.75 -6.63 6.17
N ALA A 229 -25.03 -6.93 5.97
CA ALA A 229 -26.09 -6.45 6.85
C ALA A 229 -25.92 -7.01 8.28
N PRO A 230 -26.49 -6.38 9.31
CA PRO A 230 -26.59 -6.98 10.64
C PRO A 230 -27.26 -8.35 10.60
N ALA A 231 -27.04 -9.17 11.63
CA ALA A 231 -27.68 -10.47 11.73
C ALA A 231 -29.21 -10.31 11.77
N ASP A 232 -29.90 -11.17 11.03
CA ASP A 232 -31.37 -11.19 10.99
C ASP A 232 -31.96 -11.84 12.24
N ARG A 233 -31.21 -12.77 12.85
CA ARG A 233 -31.56 -13.46 14.10
C ARG A 233 -30.42 -13.34 15.10
N THR A 234 -30.75 -13.12 16.37
CA THR A 234 -29.76 -13.02 17.45
C THR A 234 -30.23 -13.78 18.69
N PRO A 235 -29.31 -14.29 19.53
CA PRO A 235 -29.71 -15.01 20.74
C PRO A 235 -30.60 -14.14 21.63
N GLY A 236 -31.75 -14.70 22.04
CA GLY A 236 -32.73 -14.00 22.87
C GLY A 236 -33.63 -13.00 22.11
N ASP A 237 -33.70 -13.06 20.79
CA ASP A 237 -34.62 -12.21 19.98
C ASP A 237 -36.11 -12.57 20.13
N GLY A 238 -36.43 -13.60 20.91
CA GLY A 238 -37.81 -14.02 21.20
C GLY A 238 -38.51 -14.68 20.02
N GLN A 239 -37.80 -15.01 18.95
CA GLN A 239 -38.34 -15.66 17.76
C GLN A 239 -37.94 -17.16 17.70
N GLU A 240 -38.75 -17.97 17.02
CA GLU A 240 -38.46 -19.39 16.79
C GLU A 240 -37.92 -19.64 15.36
N PRO A 241 -37.03 -20.63 15.15
CA PRO A 241 -36.31 -21.37 16.19
C PRO A 241 -35.32 -20.46 16.94
N ALA A 242 -35.11 -20.72 18.23
CA ALA A 242 -34.13 -19.98 19.02
C ALA A 242 -32.72 -20.22 18.44
N VAL A 243 -31.93 -19.15 18.34
CA VAL A 243 -30.54 -19.22 17.86
C VAL A 243 -29.57 -19.01 19.02
N ASP A 244 -28.48 -19.75 19.02
CA ASP A 244 -27.39 -19.72 20.00
C ASP A 244 -26.31 -18.69 19.67
N GLU A 245 -26.23 -18.28 18.41
CA GLU A 245 -25.37 -17.22 17.92
C GLU A 245 -26.07 -16.35 16.86
N PRO A 246 -25.52 -15.17 16.50
CA PRO A 246 -26.08 -14.34 15.43
C PRO A 246 -26.10 -15.09 14.09
N LYS A 247 -27.26 -15.12 13.43
CA LYS A 247 -27.46 -15.79 12.14
C LYS A 247 -28.10 -14.85 11.11
N TRP A 248 -27.80 -15.09 9.85
CA TRP A 248 -28.33 -14.35 8.71
C TRP A 248 -29.22 -15.26 7.89
N TYR A 249 -30.33 -14.72 7.38
CA TYR A 249 -31.13 -15.41 6.39
C TYR A 249 -30.33 -15.63 5.10
N ARG A 250 -30.64 -16.71 4.37
CA ARG A 250 -30.05 -17.04 3.07
C ARG A 250 -30.14 -15.87 2.11
N SER A 251 -31.29 -15.21 2.06
CA SER A 251 -31.51 -14.01 1.24
C SER A 251 -30.51 -12.89 1.57
N THR A 252 -30.28 -12.60 2.86
CA THR A 252 -29.31 -11.61 3.33
C THR A 252 -27.87 -12.02 3.00
N ALA A 253 -27.52 -13.27 3.27
CA ALA A 253 -26.20 -13.81 2.96
C ALA A 253 -25.91 -13.79 1.46
N TYR A 254 -26.87 -14.17 0.62
CA TYR A 254 -26.69 -14.30 -0.83
C TYR A 254 -26.61 -12.94 -1.50
N THR A 255 -27.38 -11.96 -1.00
CA THR A 255 -27.24 -10.56 -1.41
C THR A 255 -25.82 -10.06 -1.17
N PHE A 256 -25.24 -10.39 -0.02
CA PHE A 256 -23.85 -10.07 0.28
C PHE A 256 -22.87 -10.83 -0.64
N ILE A 257 -23.03 -12.14 -0.82
CA ILE A 257 -22.08 -12.95 -1.61
C ILE A 257 -22.06 -12.48 -3.06
N ARG A 258 -23.25 -12.23 -3.63
CA ARG A 258 -23.44 -11.76 -4.99
C ARG A 258 -23.10 -10.29 -5.20
N ARG A 259 -22.66 -9.55 -4.18
CA ARG A 259 -22.24 -8.15 -4.40
C ARG A 259 -21.05 -8.09 -5.38
N PRO A 260 -21.07 -7.18 -6.37
CA PRO A 260 -19.90 -6.92 -7.20
C PRO A 260 -18.77 -6.39 -6.29
N GLY A 261 -17.69 -7.16 -6.18
CA GLY A 261 -16.64 -6.87 -5.21
C GLY A 261 -15.89 -5.58 -5.55
N LYS A 262 -15.62 -4.74 -4.54
CA LYS A 262 -14.48 -3.82 -4.58
C LYS A 262 -13.24 -4.68 -4.38
N LEU A 263 -12.67 -5.19 -5.47
CA LEU A 263 -11.51 -6.09 -5.47
C LEU A 263 -10.40 -5.54 -4.56
N GLY A 264 -10.16 -6.26 -3.46
CA GLY A 264 -8.94 -6.12 -2.67
C GLY A 264 -7.74 -6.35 -3.59
N GLY A 265 -6.80 -5.41 -3.56
CA GLY A 265 -5.69 -5.36 -4.50
C GLY A 265 -4.80 -6.59 -4.41
N ALA A 266 -4.79 -7.39 -5.49
CA ALA A 266 -3.63 -8.17 -5.93
C ALA A 266 -3.81 -8.74 -7.34
N ALA A 267 -5.03 -9.10 -7.78
CA ALA A 267 -5.21 -9.88 -9.01
C ALA A 267 -5.91 -9.17 -10.19
N ALA A 268 -6.21 -7.87 -10.09
CA ALA A 268 -6.83 -7.12 -11.19
C ALA A 268 -6.13 -5.79 -11.46
N ARG A 269 -4.83 -5.83 -11.78
CA ARG A 269 -4.27 -4.89 -12.76
C ARG A 269 -4.42 -5.51 -14.14
N ALA A 270 -5.67 -5.59 -14.61
CA ALA A 270 -5.89 -5.37 -16.03
C ALA A 270 -5.75 -3.85 -16.26
N PRO A 271 -5.15 -3.39 -17.37
CA PRO A 271 -5.23 -1.98 -17.72
C PRO A 271 -6.71 -1.62 -17.69
N ARG A 272 -7.07 -0.58 -16.93
CA ARG A 272 -8.39 0.03 -17.06
C ARG A 272 -8.50 0.44 -18.53
N ARG A 273 -9.21 -0.36 -19.32
CA ARG A 273 -9.86 0.13 -20.53
C ARG A 273 -10.77 1.24 -20.05
N ASP A 274 -10.35 2.46 -20.31
CA ASP A 274 -11.20 3.51 -20.83
C ASP A 274 -12.63 3.42 -20.29
N ALA A 275 -12.85 4.01 -19.12
CA ALA A 275 -14.10 4.72 -18.93
C ALA A 275 -14.04 5.95 -19.85
N GLU A 276 -14.00 5.71 -21.16
CA GLU A 276 -14.46 6.68 -22.13
C GLU A 276 -15.85 7.06 -21.65
N ALA A 277 -15.98 8.33 -21.29
CA ALA A 277 -17.26 8.92 -21.03
C ALA A 277 -17.97 8.93 -22.40
N THR A 278 -18.63 7.82 -22.76
CA THR A 278 -19.27 7.61 -24.05
C THR A 278 -20.51 8.48 -24.13
N GLY A 279 -20.30 9.72 -24.57
CA GLY A 279 -21.30 10.74 -24.85
C GLY A 279 -20.61 11.95 -25.49
N PRO A 280 -21.34 12.77 -26.26
CA PRO A 280 -20.76 14.00 -26.81
C PRO A 280 -20.30 14.93 -25.69
N LEU A 281 -19.26 15.72 -25.97
CA LEU A 281 -18.80 16.77 -25.06
C LEU A 281 -19.96 17.74 -24.79
N ARG A 282 -20.03 18.20 -23.54
CA ARG A 282 -21.02 19.14 -23.06
C ARG A 282 -20.71 20.57 -23.50
N ASP A 283 -21.03 20.88 -24.74
CA ASP A 283 -20.92 22.25 -25.29
C ASP A 283 -21.97 23.20 -24.69
N ASP A 284 -22.94 22.68 -23.91
CA ASP A 284 -23.91 23.46 -23.13
C ASP A 284 -23.30 24.19 -21.93
N LEU A 285 -22.07 23.84 -21.52
CA LEU A 285 -21.41 24.47 -20.38
C LEU A 285 -20.86 25.85 -20.74
N LYS A 286 -21.32 26.88 -20.02
CA LYS A 286 -20.79 28.25 -20.11
C LYS A 286 -19.41 28.34 -19.45
N LEU A 287 -18.36 28.19 -20.25
CA LEU A 287 -16.97 28.37 -19.83
C LEU A 287 -16.44 29.76 -20.25
N PRO A 288 -15.51 30.37 -19.50
CA PRO A 288 -14.91 31.67 -19.87
C PRO A 288 -14.25 31.65 -21.26
N ALA A 289 -14.33 32.77 -22.00
CA ALA A 289 -13.58 32.93 -23.25
C ALA A 289 -12.07 33.07 -23.00
N GLY A 290 -11.27 32.84 -24.03
CA GLY A 290 -9.81 33.02 -24.05
C GLY A 290 -9.15 32.14 -25.12
N ALA A 291 -7.82 32.18 -25.21
CA ALA A 291 -7.09 31.44 -26.22
C ALA A 291 -6.93 29.97 -25.80
N ASP A 292 -6.94 29.06 -26.78
CA ASP A 292 -6.78 27.62 -26.54
C ASP A 292 -5.44 27.26 -25.90
N THR A 293 -4.43 28.12 -26.11
CA THR A 293 -3.07 28.01 -25.55
C THR A 293 -2.93 28.61 -24.15
N ASP A 294 -4.00 29.16 -23.56
CA ASP A 294 -3.94 29.68 -22.19
C ASP A 294 -3.65 28.53 -21.22
N LEU A 295 -2.74 28.74 -20.28
CA LEU A 295 -2.29 27.73 -19.34
C LEU A 295 -3.07 27.81 -18.03
N PHE A 296 -3.59 26.67 -17.59
CA PHE A 296 -4.28 26.50 -16.32
C PHE A 296 -3.52 25.59 -15.38
N THR A 297 -3.51 25.96 -14.11
CA THR A 297 -3.06 25.11 -13.01
C THR A 297 -4.15 24.08 -12.68
N LEU A 298 -3.77 22.98 -12.03
CA LEU A 298 -4.72 21.96 -11.61
C LEU A 298 -5.83 22.50 -10.67
N GLN A 299 -5.49 23.53 -9.88
CA GLN A 299 -6.42 24.22 -8.99
C GLN A 299 -7.45 25.06 -9.78
N GLU A 300 -7.02 25.78 -10.81
CA GLU A 300 -7.90 26.58 -11.66
C GLU A 300 -8.88 25.70 -12.44
N ILE A 301 -8.41 24.57 -12.98
CA ILE A 301 -9.27 23.58 -13.63
C ILE A 301 -10.33 23.07 -12.63
N GLY A 302 -9.93 22.80 -11.38
CA GLY A 302 -10.86 22.37 -10.33
C GLY A 302 -11.94 23.42 -10.00
N LYS A 303 -11.56 24.70 -9.98
CA LYS A 303 -12.49 25.83 -9.79
C LYS A 303 -13.48 25.94 -10.96
N LEU A 304 -13.00 25.82 -12.19
CA LEU A 304 -13.84 25.84 -13.39
C LEU A 304 -14.77 24.62 -13.48
N ASP A 305 -14.26 23.41 -13.21
CA ASP A 305 -15.06 22.17 -13.20
C ASP A 305 -16.20 22.25 -12.16
N GLY A 306 -15.90 22.71 -10.94
CA GLY A 306 -16.91 22.89 -9.89
C GLY A 306 -18.01 23.87 -10.31
N LYS A 307 -17.62 25.05 -10.79
CA LYS A 307 -18.54 26.12 -11.22
C LYS A 307 -19.38 25.68 -12.43
N ALA A 308 -18.76 25.12 -13.47
CA ALA A 308 -19.44 24.68 -14.68
C ALA A 308 -20.45 23.56 -14.38
N ARG A 309 -20.14 22.69 -13.41
CA ARG A 309 -21.03 21.59 -13.01
C ARG A 309 -22.04 21.96 -11.92
N GLY A 310 -22.23 23.25 -11.64
CA GLY A 310 -23.20 23.73 -10.65
C GLY A 310 -22.93 23.24 -9.22
N ARG A 311 -21.73 22.75 -8.94
CA ARG A 311 -21.31 22.40 -7.58
C ARG A 311 -20.94 23.73 -6.93
N GLY A 312 -21.67 24.16 -5.90
CA GLY A 312 -21.40 25.44 -5.21
C GLY A 312 -19.99 25.57 -4.59
N LYS A 313 -19.10 24.60 -4.81
CA LYS A 313 -17.70 24.57 -4.37
C LYS A 313 -16.81 24.08 -5.52
N ALA A 314 -15.57 24.57 -5.54
CA ALA A 314 -14.55 24.10 -6.46
C ALA A 314 -14.25 22.61 -6.24
N THR A 315 -14.00 21.88 -7.33
CA THR A 315 -13.45 20.52 -7.24
C THR A 315 -12.04 20.61 -6.64
N THR A 316 -11.78 19.89 -5.54
CA THR A 316 -10.52 20.00 -4.81
C THR A 316 -9.32 19.52 -5.63
N VAL A 317 -8.12 20.04 -5.37
CA VAL A 317 -6.87 19.59 -6.02
C VAL A 317 -6.64 18.09 -5.81
N ALA A 318 -7.02 17.53 -4.66
CA ALA A 318 -6.92 16.09 -4.41
C ALA A 318 -7.82 15.27 -5.34
N SER A 319 -9.06 15.73 -5.58
CA SER A 319 -9.97 15.12 -6.55
C SER A 319 -9.44 15.26 -7.98
N MET A 320 -8.90 16.43 -8.33
CA MET A 320 -8.29 16.68 -9.64
C MET A 320 -7.08 15.78 -9.91
N ARG A 321 -6.21 15.58 -8.91
CA ARG A 321 -5.11 14.61 -8.99
C ARG A 321 -5.63 13.18 -9.18
N THR A 322 -6.73 12.83 -8.53
CA THR A 322 -7.37 11.52 -8.73
C THR A 322 -7.83 11.35 -10.18
N TYR A 323 -8.40 12.39 -10.80
CA TYR A 323 -8.81 12.37 -12.20
C TYR A 323 -7.62 12.26 -13.16
N LEU A 324 -6.52 12.94 -12.87
CA LEU A 324 -5.25 12.79 -13.60
C LEU A 324 -4.74 11.35 -13.52
N TYR A 325 -4.63 10.78 -12.32
CA TYR A 325 -4.15 9.41 -12.12
C TYR A 325 -5.08 8.33 -12.67
N SER A 326 -6.38 8.64 -12.80
CA SER A 326 -7.34 7.72 -13.42
C SER A 326 -7.43 7.86 -14.94
N GLY A 327 -6.66 8.77 -15.55
CA GLY A 327 -6.68 9.03 -17.00
C GLY A 327 -7.91 9.82 -17.48
N LEU A 328 -8.69 10.41 -16.56
CA LEU A 328 -9.85 11.23 -16.92
C LEU A 328 -9.45 12.65 -17.31
N LEU A 329 -8.43 13.20 -16.66
CA LEU A 329 -7.73 14.41 -17.09
C LEU A 329 -6.43 13.98 -17.78
N ALA A 330 -6.16 14.54 -18.96
CA ALA A 330 -4.93 14.27 -19.69
C ALA A 330 -3.68 14.70 -18.87
N PRO A 331 -2.48 14.18 -19.20
CA PRO A 331 -1.23 14.70 -18.68
C PRO A 331 -1.11 16.21 -18.90
N ALA A 332 -0.28 16.88 -18.07
CA ALA A 332 -0.02 18.30 -18.25
C ALA A 332 0.65 18.56 -19.60
N ASP A 333 0.19 19.59 -20.30
CA ASP A 333 0.74 19.99 -21.60
C ASP A 333 2.09 20.71 -21.44
N ARG A 334 2.30 21.34 -20.28
CA ARG A 334 3.54 22.01 -19.87
C ARG A 334 3.97 21.52 -18.50
N THR A 335 5.25 21.25 -18.32
CA THR A 335 5.84 20.86 -17.03
C THR A 335 7.04 21.73 -16.70
N PRO A 336 7.40 21.87 -15.40
CA PRO A 336 8.69 22.44 -15.05
C PRO A 336 9.79 21.71 -15.82
N ASP A 337 10.73 22.48 -16.38
CA ASP A 337 11.87 21.97 -17.15
C ASP A 337 11.53 21.29 -18.49
N ASP A 338 10.37 21.57 -19.09
CA ASP A 338 10.04 21.09 -20.45
C ASP A 338 10.83 21.77 -21.58
N GLY A 339 11.68 22.75 -21.25
CA GLY A 339 12.53 23.47 -22.19
C GLY A 339 11.75 24.41 -23.14
N GLN A 340 10.46 24.63 -22.90
CA GLN A 340 9.61 25.50 -23.71
C GLN A 340 9.37 26.85 -23.01
N GLU A 341 9.11 27.90 -23.79
CA GLU A 341 8.75 29.22 -23.27
C GLU A 341 7.23 29.48 -23.34
N PRO A 342 6.64 30.23 -22.40
CA PRO A 342 7.26 30.69 -21.15
C PRO A 342 7.49 29.50 -20.19
N ALA A 343 8.56 29.55 -19.40
CA ALA A 343 8.84 28.52 -18.40
C ALA A 343 7.70 28.48 -17.36
N VAL A 344 7.30 27.27 -16.96
CA VAL A 344 6.26 27.06 -15.96
C VAL A 344 6.88 26.52 -14.66
N ASP A 345 6.39 27.03 -13.54
CA ASP A 345 6.80 26.69 -12.17
C ASP A 345 6.12 25.42 -11.65
N GLU A 346 4.99 25.05 -12.23
CA GLU A 346 4.26 23.82 -11.94
C GLU A 346 3.61 23.25 -13.21
N PRO A 347 3.15 21.98 -13.20
CA PRO A 347 2.46 21.40 -14.33
C PRO A 347 1.20 22.19 -14.70
N LYS A 348 1.07 22.58 -15.97
CA LYS A 348 -0.06 23.35 -16.49
C LYS A 348 -0.67 22.68 -17.72
N TRP A 349 -1.96 22.90 -17.91
CA TRP A 349 -2.73 22.38 -19.04
C TRP A 349 -3.18 23.53 -19.92
N TYR A 350 -3.14 23.33 -21.23
CA TYR A 350 -3.78 24.23 -22.16
C TYR A 350 -5.29 24.29 -21.92
N ARG A 351 -5.89 25.43 -22.25
CA ARG A 351 -7.33 25.66 -22.14
C ARG A 351 -8.11 24.58 -22.88
N SER A 352 -7.67 24.22 -24.08
CA SER A 352 -8.28 23.15 -24.87
C SER A 352 -8.32 21.82 -24.13
N THR A 353 -7.21 21.41 -23.52
CA THR A 353 -7.09 20.19 -22.70
C THR A 353 -7.97 20.26 -21.45
N ALA A 354 -7.91 21.37 -20.72
CA ALA A 354 -8.73 21.59 -19.54
C ALA A 354 -10.24 21.59 -19.86
N TYR A 355 -10.65 22.18 -20.99
CA TYR A 355 -12.04 22.34 -21.36
C TYR A 355 -12.63 21.02 -21.86
N THR A 356 -11.83 20.24 -22.58
CA THR A 356 -12.18 18.86 -22.95
C THR A 356 -12.50 18.04 -21.70
N PHE A 357 -11.65 18.13 -20.67
CA PHE A 357 -11.93 17.50 -19.38
C PHE A 357 -13.21 18.02 -18.73
N ILE A 358 -13.42 19.34 -18.64
CA ILE A 358 -14.60 19.92 -17.98
C ILE A 358 -15.90 19.49 -18.69
N ARG A 359 -15.89 19.49 -20.02
CA ARG A 359 -17.01 19.11 -20.89
C ARG A 359 -17.29 17.60 -20.94
N ARG A 360 -16.49 16.76 -20.28
CA ARG A 360 -16.73 15.30 -20.23
C ARG A 360 -18.15 14.97 -19.75
N PRO A 361 -18.85 14.00 -20.38
CA PRO A 361 -20.16 13.58 -19.90
C PRO A 361 -20.07 12.93 -18.52
N GLY A 362 -20.99 13.28 -17.63
CA GLY A 362 -21.06 12.76 -16.27
C GLY A 362 -22.05 13.55 -15.43
N LYS A 363 -22.80 12.87 -14.55
CA LYS A 363 -23.88 13.47 -13.74
C LYS A 363 -23.41 14.74 -13.01
N LEU A 364 -24.19 15.82 -13.16
CA LEU A 364 -24.20 16.94 -12.21
C LEU A 364 -24.51 16.31 -10.85
N GLY A 365 -23.55 16.38 -9.92
CA GLY A 365 -23.81 15.95 -8.55
C GLY A 365 -24.89 16.89 -8.01
N GLY A 366 -26.11 16.38 -7.90
CA GLY A 366 -27.23 17.12 -7.34
C GLY A 366 -26.88 17.64 -5.96
N ALA A 367 -27.33 18.85 -5.68
CA ALA A 367 -27.40 19.38 -4.33
C ALA A 367 -28.11 18.36 -3.43
N ARG A 368 -27.49 18.07 -2.29
CA ARG A 368 -28.19 17.73 -1.06
C ARG A 368 -27.89 18.84 -0.07
#